data_AF-A0A1W9URC3-F1
#
_entry.id   AF-A0A1W9URC3-F1
#
_cell.length_a   1.000
_cell.length_b   1.000
_cell.length_c   1.000
_cell.angle_alpha   90.00
_cell.angle_beta   90.00
_cell.angle_gamma   90.00
#
_symmetry.space_group_name_H-M   'P 1'
#
loop_
_entity.id
_entity.type
_entity.pdbx_description
1 polymer ?
#
loop_
_entity_poly.entity_id
_entity_poly.type
_entity_poly.pdbx_seq_one_letter_code
_entity_poly.pdbx_strand_id
1 'polypeptide(L)'
;MLTLQRQMGEGGGVVLEGRDIGSVVFPNAQVKFRGKRRYDELRQNGVEVDLNQTIDEVIQRDVADTNRENAPLVQADDAIVVDSTSMSIDQVLEFMLEKIEEHL
;
A
#
# COMPACT_ATOMS: atom_id res chain seq x y z
N MET A 1 3.37 15.61 10.84
CA MET A 1 3.95 14.43 10.16
C MET A 1 3.95 14.58 8.64
N LEU A 2 2.82 14.96 8.02
CA LEU A 2 2.70 15.19 6.58
C LEU A 2 3.82 16.07 5.97
N THR A 3 4.12 17.20 6.62
CA THR A 3 5.20 18.11 6.18
C THR A 3 6.56 17.43 6.11
N LEU A 4 6.89 16.58 7.10
CA LEU A 4 8.16 15.87 7.15
C LEU A 4 8.25 14.82 6.05
N GLN A 5 7.17 14.06 5.80
CA GLN A 5 7.14 13.09 4.71
C GLN A 5 7.32 13.76 3.34
N ARG A 6 6.70 14.93 3.13
CA ARG A 6 6.87 15.72 1.91
C ARG A 6 8.30 16.20 1.73
N GLN A 7 8.91 16.74 2.79
CA GLN A 7 10.32 17.16 2.76
C GLN A 7 11.27 16.01 2.44
N MET A 8 11.00 14.80 2.96
CA MET A 8 11.83 13.61 2.70
C MET A 8 11.78 13.16 1.23
N GLY A 9 10.71 13.43 0.49
CA GLY A 9 10.56 13.03 -0.91
C GLY A 9 10.69 14.16 -1.93
N GLU A 10 10.90 15.40 -1.49
CA GLU A 10 10.98 16.58 -2.37
C GLU A 10 12.12 16.49 -3.40
N GLY A 11 13.22 15.83 -3.03
CA GLY A 11 14.37 15.59 -3.93
C GLY A 11 14.17 14.46 -4.94
N GLY A 12 13.05 13.73 -4.89
CA GLY A 12 12.85 12.52 -5.71
C GLY A 12 13.80 11.37 -5.32
N GLY A 13 13.81 10.30 -6.11
CA GLY A 13 14.69 9.13 -5.89
C GLY A 13 14.39 8.34 -4.61
N VAL A 14 13.16 8.47 -4.09
CA VAL A 14 12.73 7.78 -2.86
C VAL A 14 11.64 6.76 -3.15
N VAL A 15 11.63 5.69 -2.35
CA VAL A 15 10.51 4.74 -2.27
C VAL A 15 9.84 4.97 -0.92
N LEU A 16 8.54 5.22 -0.95
CA LEU A 16 7.74 5.54 0.24
C LEU A 16 6.60 4.54 0.38
N GLU A 17 6.49 3.94 1.56
CA GLU A 17 5.41 3.02 1.92
C GLU A 17 4.43 3.70 2.88
N GLY A 18 3.14 3.50 2.64
CA GLY A 18 2.09 3.97 3.53
C GLY A 18 0.70 3.89 2.88
N ARG A 19 -0.31 4.32 3.65
CA ARG A 19 -1.73 4.21 3.29
C ARG A 19 -2.19 5.29 2.31
N ASP A 20 -1.72 6.51 2.54
CA ASP A 20 -2.17 7.76 1.93
C ASP A 20 -1.06 8.42 1.10
N ILE A 21 0.04 7.70 0.83
CA ILE A 21 1.21 8.22 0.12
C ILE A 21 0.82 8.67 -1.30
N GLY A 22 0.24 7.77 -2.10
CA GLY A 22 -0.08 8.05 -3.51
C GLY A 22 -1.30 8.94 -3.73
N SER A 23 -2.13 9.17 -2.71
CA SER A 23 -3.38 9.95 -2.82
C SER A 23 -3.31 11.30 -2.10
N VAL A 24 -2.54 11.42 -1.02
CA VAL A 24 -2.50 12.64 -0.18
C VAL A 24 -1.08 13.22 -0.07
N VAL A 25 -0.09 12.39 0.25
CA VAL A 25 1.26 12.88 0.53
C VAL A 25 1.96 13.30 -0.77
N PHE A 26 1.95 12.41 -1.76
CA PHE A 26 2.54 12.54 -3.09
C PHE A 26 1.53 12.13 -4.18
N PRO A 27 0.46 12.92 -4.41
CA PRO A 27 -0.53 12.65 -5.45
C PRO A 27 0.04 12.72 -6.88
N ASN A 28 1.25 13.28 -7.05
CA ASN A 28 1.95 13.36 -8.34
C ASN A 28 3.18 12.44 -8.38
N ALA A 29 3.25 11.41 -7.53
CA ALA A 29 4.32 10.42 -7.62
C ALA A 29 4.32 9.77 -9.02
N GLN A 30 5.51 9.55 -9.58
CA GLN A 30 5.68 9.01 -10.95
C GLN A 30 5.06 7.62 -11.10
N VAL A 31 5.18 6.79 -10.06
CA VAL A 31 4.64 5.44 -10.03
C VAL A 31 4.03 5.20 -8.66
N LYS A 32 2.83 4.62 -8.63
CA LYS A 32 2.07 4.33 -7.41
C LYS A 32 1.67 2.87 -7.41
N PHE A 33 1.99 2.16 -6.34
CA PHE A 33 1.59 0.77 -6.16
C PHE A 33 0.61 0.63 -5.00
N ARG A 34 -0.35 -0.26 -5.17
CA ARG A 34 -1.26 -0.69 -4.11
C ARG A 34 -1.21 -2.20 -3.98
N GLY A 35 -0.58 -2.69 -2.90
CA GLY A 35 -0.63 -4.10 -2.55
C GLY A 35 -2.03 -4.51 -2.12
N LYS A 36 -2.58 -5.55 -2.73
CA LYS A 36 -3.79 -6.23 -2.24
C LYS A 36 -3.33 -7.30 -1.25
N ARG A 37 -3.62 -7.10 0.04
CA ARG A 37 -3.24 -8.08 1.09
C ARG A 37 -3.93 -9.41 0.84
N ARG A 38 -3.15 -10.50 0.89
CA ARG A 38 -3.66 -11.86 0.88
C ARG A 38 -4.30 -12.16 2.25
N TYR A 39 -5.62 -12.23 2.28
CA TYR A 39 -6.38 -12.72 3.44
C TYR A 39 -5.83 -14.09 3.94
N ASP A 40 -5.39 -14.94 3.01
CA ASP A 40 -4.86 -16.27 3.31
C ASP A 40 -3.45 -16.31 3.94
N GLU A 41 -2.66 -15.22 3.88
CA GLU A 41 -1.34 -15.15 4.54
C GLU A 41 -1.46 -14.98 6.05
N LEU A 42 -2.49 -14.26 6.51
CA LEU A 42 -2.84 -14.20 7.94
C LEU A 42 -3.28 -15.58 8.45
N ARG A 43 -3.88 -16.41 7.58
CA ARG A 43 -4.39 -17.76 7.91
C ARG A 43 -3.29 -18.81 8.10
N GLN A 44 -2.16 -18.70 7.42
CA GLN A 44 -1.13 -19.75 7.36
C GLN A 44 -0.04 -19.66 8.43
N ASN A 45 0.05 -18.56 9.20
CA ASN A 45 1.18 -18.33 10.11
C ASN A 45 1.08 -19.02 11.48
N GLY A 46 0.05 -19.84 11.75
CA GLY A 46 0.04 -20.76 12.91
C GLY A 46 0.16 -20.10 14.29
N VAL A 47 -0.03 -18.78 14.38
CA VAL A 47 -0.15 -18.07 15.66
C VAL A 47 -1.60 -18.24 16.11
N GLU A 48 -1.83 -18.62 17.36
CA GLU A 48 -3.15 -18.51 18.02
C GLU A 48 -3.54 -17.04 18.22
N VAL A 49 -3.56 -16.27 17.13
CA VAL A 49 -4.38 -15.06 17.05
C VAL A 49 -5.62 -15.52 16.32
N ASP A 50 -6.81 -15.24 16.85
CA ASP A 50 -8.04 -15.52 16.12
C ASP A 50 -7.94 -14.79 14.79
N LEU A 51 -7.77 -15.58 13.74
CA LEU A 51 -7.59 -15.10 12.39
C LEU A 51 -8.73 -14.15 12.03
N ASN A 52 -9.96 -14.52 12.43
CA ASN A 52 -11.14 -13.71 12.20
C ASN A 52 -11.04 -12.37 12.93
N GLN A 53 -10.56 -12.36 14.18
CA GLN A 53 -10.29 -11.12 14.91
C GLN A 53 -9.25 -10.25 14.21
N THR A 54 -8.16 -10.83 13.72
CA THR A 54 -7.10 -10.07 13.01
C THR A 54 -7.61 -9.48 11.70
N ILE A 55 -8.42 -10.26 10.96
CA ILE A 55 -9.09 -9.79 9.76
C ILE A 55 -10.04 -8.66 10.08
N ASP A 56 -10.87 -8.82 11.11
CA ASP A 56 -11.84 -7.83 11.54
C ASP A 56 -11.14 -6.56 11.97
N GLU A 57 -10.04 -6.63 12.72
CA GLU A 57 -9.21 -5.48 13.07
C GLU A 57 -8.64 -4.77 11.84
N VAL A 58 -8.18 -5.52 10.84
CA VAL A 58 -7.71 -4.96 9.57
C VAL A 58 -8.84 -4.27 8.80
N ILE A 59 -10.01 -4.89 8.71
CA ILE A 59 -11.18 -4.33 8.02
C ILE A 59 -11.67 -3.09 8.75
N GLN A 60 -11.82 -3.14 10.08
CA GLN A 60 -12.22 -2.00 10.91
C GLN A 60 -11.23 -0.85 10.76
N ARG A 61 -9.93 -1.15 10.72
CA ARG A 61 -8.91 -0.13 10.48
C ARG A 61 -9.03 0.46 9.07
N ASP A 62 -9.21 -0.36 8.03
CA ASP A 62 -9.35 0.12 6.66
C ASP A 62 -10.64 0.98 6.49
N VAL A 63 -11.75 0.60 7.14
CA VAL A 63 -12.99 1.39 7.19
C VAL A 63 -12.79 2.70 7.94
N ALA A 64 -12.15 2.66 9.12
CA ALA A 64 -11.84 3.85 9.90
C ALA A 64 -10.91 4.79 9.11
N ASP A 65 -9.89 4.26 8.43
CA ASP A 65 -8.95 5.00 7.59
C ASP A 65 -9.66 5.65 6.39
N THR A 66 -10.63 4.97 5.78
CA THR A 66 -11.42 5.49 4.65
C THR A 66 -12.35 6.62 5.06
N ASN A 67 -12.91 6.56 6.28
CA ASN A 67 -13.88 7.54 6.78
C ASN A 67 -13.26 8.73 7.53
N ARG A 68 -11.93 8.88 7.54
CA ARG A 68 -11.26 10.01 8.23
C ARG A 68 -11.51 11.32 7.50
N GLU A 69 -11.77 12.38 8.26
CA GLU A 69 -11.94 13.74 7.73
C GLU A 69 -10.65 14.28 7.08
N ASN A 70 -9.50 13.94 7.66
CA ASN A 70 -8.19 14.36 7.19
C ASN A 70 -7.44 13.17 6.57
N ALA A 71 -6.99 13.32 5.34
CA ALA A 71 -6.23 12.31 4.59
C ALA A 71 -6.92 10.92 4.55
N PRO A 72 -8.17 10.83 4.09
CA PRO A 72 -8.86 9.55 4.00
C PRO A 72 -8.08 8.57 3.13
N LEU A 73 -8.16 7.29 3.47
CA LEU A 73 -7.64 6.21 2.63
C LEU A 73 -8.46 6.16 1.34
N VAL A 74 -7.95 6.87 0.34
CA VAL A 74 -8.48 6.88 -1.03
C VAL A 74 -7.48 6.17 -1.92
N GLN A 75 -7.95 5.20 -2.70
CA GLN A 75 -7.15 4.64 -3.78
C GLN A 75 -6.89 5.75 -4.79
N ALA A 76 -5.62 6.05 -5.07
CA ALA A 76 -5.29 6.91 -6.18
C ALA A 76 -5.74 6.21 -7.48
N ASP A 77 -6.44 6.93 -8.35
CA ASP A 77 -7.06 6.36 -9.55
C ASP A 77 -6.01 5.76 -10.52
N ASP A 78 -4.79 6.26 -10.46
CA ASP A 78 -3.62 5.85 -11.24
C ASP A 78 -2.72 4.84 -10.50
N ALA A 79 -3.15 4.30 -9.35
CA ALA A 79 -2.38 3.29 -8.63
C ALA A 79 -2.46 1.92 -9.31
N ILE A 80 -1.29 1.32 -9.53
CA ILE A 80 -1.13 -0.05 -10.04
C ILE A 80 -1.42 -1.03 -8.90
N VAL A 81 -2.46 -1.84 -9.07
CA VAL A 81 -2.82 -2.87 -8.09
C VAL A 81 -1.86 -4.05 -8.23
N VAL A 82 -1.17 -4.39 -7.15
CA VAL A 82 -0.30 -5.57 -7.05
C VAL A 82 -1.07 -6.66 -6.31
N ASP A 83 -1.56 -7.67 -7.04
CA ASP A 83 -2.13 -8.87 -6.44
C ASP A 83 -1.04 -9.93 -6.27
N SER A 84 -0.43 -9.97 -5.10
CA SER A 84 0.67 -10.88 -4.78
C SER A 84 0.21 -12.29 -4.36
N THR A 85 -1.08 -12.63 -4.52
CA THR A 85 -1.68 -13.87 -3.95
C THR A 85 -0.92 -15.15 -4.32
N SER A 86 -0.39 -15.22 -5.53
CA SER A 86 0.33 -16.38 -6.06
C SER A 86 1.76 -16.04 -6.48
N MET A 87 2.32 -14.95 -5.95
CA MET A 87 3.64 -14.45 -6.31
C MET A 87 4.63 -14.66 -5.17
N SER A 88 5.84 -15.10 -5.48
CA SER A 88 6.97 -14.98 -4.57
C SER A 88 7.37 -13.50 -4.43
N ILE A 89 8.18 -13.21 -3.40
CA ILE A 89 8.74 -11.85 -3.21
C ILE A 89 9.52 -11.41 -4.46
N ASP A 90 10.30 -12.32 -5.06
CA ASP A 90 11.07 -12.02 -6.28
C ASP A 90 10.15 -11.71 -7.47
N GLN A 91 9.05 -12.45 -7.62
CA GLN A 91 8.07 -12.18 -8.67
C GLN A 91 7.36 -10.84 -8.46
N VAL A 92 7.07 -10.47 -7.21
CA VAL A 92 6.50 -9.14 -6.90
C VAL A 92 7.49 -8.04 -7.25
N LEU A 93 8.76 -8.23 -6.89
CA LEU A 93 9.82 -7.28 -7.21
C LEU A 93 9.98 -7.10 -8.72
N GLU A 94 10.07 -8.20 -9.48
CA GLU A 94 10.18 -8.17 -10.93
C GLU A 94 9.00 -7.45 -11.58
N PHE A 95 7.77 -7.77 -11.15
CA PHE A 95 6.56 -7.08 -11.60
C PHE A 95 6.61 -5.57 -11.32
N MET A 96 7.03 -5.17 -10.11
CA MET A 96 7.12 -3.76 -9.76
C MET A 96 8.18 -3.03 -10.59
N LEU A 97 9.34 -3.65 -10.85
CA LEU A 97 10.40 -3.08 -11.68
C LEU A 97 9.95 -2.90 -13.13
N GLU A 98 9.29 -3.89 -13.72
CA GLU A 98 8.72 -3.81 -15.07
C GLU A 98 7.75 -2.62 -15.17
N LYS A 99 6.85 -2.48 -14.20
CA LYS A 99 5.88 -1.38 -14.17
C LYS A 99 6.54 -0.01 -13.99
N ILE A 100 7.65 0.07 -13.26
CA ILE A 100 8.43 1.30 -13.14
C ILE A 100 9.04 1.67 -14.50
N GLU A 101 9.65 0.72 -15.21
CA GLU A 101 10.25 0.96 -16.53
C GLU A 101 9.21 1.40 -17.58
N GLU A 102 7.98 0.87 -17.54
CA GLU A 102 6.90 1.31 -18.44
C GLU A 102 6.43 2.75 -18.21
N HIS A 103 6.63 3.30 -17.01
CA HIS A 103 6.09 4.62 -16.59
C HIS A 103 7.15 5.73 -16.53
N LEU A 104 8.44 5.38 -16.67
CA LEU A 104 9.56 6.33 -16.76
C LEU A 104 9.91 6.67 -18.20
#